data_AF-A0A2P0B5A3-F1
#
_entry.id   AF-A0A2P0B5A3-F1
#
_cell.length_a   1.000
_cell.length_b   1.000
_cell.length_c   1.000
_cell.angle_alpha   90.00
_cell.angle_beta   90.00
_cell.angle_gamma   90.00
#
_symmetry.space_group_name_H-M   'P 1'
#
loop_
_entity.id
_entity.type
_entity.pdbx_description
1 polymer ?
#
loop_
_entity_poly.entity_id
_entity_poly.type
_entity_poly.pdbx_seq_one_letter_code
_entity_poly.pdbx_strand_id
1 'polypeptide(L)'
;MEEQDAGTPLYQSRCARMRVESGRNRLRCIHLTEEATLRWYAGCCDTPLFNSYKNGKIPYVTTLVGNCDAGARTRMLGEPIGHLFVDDDPACTGAVHRLSMNTLMRRFFVRMVKDIVSGDRRRSALFDPETLEPVSTPTRLTKETTAHVG
;
A
#
# COMPACT_ATOMS: atom_id res chain seq x y z
N MET A 1 22.63 -18.64 7.97
CA MET A 1 23.26 -17.62 7.11
C MET A 1 22.16 -16.66 6.75
N GLU A 2 22.28 -15.45 7.26
CA GLU A 2 21.17 -14.51 7.53
C GLU A 2 20.52 -14.01 6.24
N GLU A 3 19.23 -14.31 6.09
CA GLU A 3 18.37 -13.69 5.08
C GLU A 3 18.14 -12.24 5.53
N GLN A 4 19.04 -11.34 5.11
CA GLN A 4 18.81 -9.91 5.18
C GLN A 4 17.66 -9.59 4.21
N ASP A 5 16.44 -9.67 4.73
CA ASP A 5 15.21 -9.13 4.12
C ASP A 5 15.38 -7.61 4.00
N ALA A 6 16.12 -7.16 2.97
CA ALA A 6 16.23 -5.75 2.65
C ALA A 6 14.91 -5.27 2.04
N GLY A 7 14.08 -4.64 2.87
CA GLY A 7 12.90 -3.90 2.45
C GLY A 7 11.60 -4.29 3.15
N THR A 8 10.56 -3.50 2.91
CA THR A 8 9.22 -3.75 3.46
C THR A 8 8.45 -4.71 2.55
N PRO A 9 7.91 -5.83 3.06
CA PRO A 9 7.12 -6.74 2.22
C PRO A 9 5.75 -6.12 1.91
N LEU A 10 5.44 -6.04 0.61
CA LEU A 10 4.27 -5.35 0.08
C LEU A 10 3.42 -6.27 -0.80
N TYR A 11 2.09 -6.13 -0.70
CA TYR A 11 1.15 -6.81 -1.58
C TYR A 11 0.21 -5.81 -2.26
N GLN A 12 0.32 -5.68 -3.58
CA GLN A 12 -0.57 -4.82 -4.35
C GLN A 12 -1.83 -5.56 -4.80
N SER A 13 -2.99 -5.00 -4.47
CA SER A 13 -4.29 -5.53 -4.85
C SER A 13 -5.25 -4.42 -5.28
N ARG A 14 -6.50 -4.82 -5.60
CA ARG A 14 -7.58 -3.89 -5.96
C ARG A 14 -8.23 -3.36 -4.69
N CYS A 15 -8.43 -2.04 -4.60
CA CYS A 15 -9.18 -1.45 -3.48
C CYS A 15 -10.58 -2.07 -3.32
N ALA A 16 -11.23 -2.44 -4.42
CA ALA A 16 -12.57 -3.03 -4.40
C ALA A 16 -12.64 -4.42 -3.73
N ARG A 17 -11.50 -5.09 -3.54
CA ARG A 17 -11.41 -6.45 -2.98
C ARG A 17 -10.93 -6.48 -1.54
N MET A 18 -10.58 -5.33 -0.96
CA MET A 18 -10.22 -5.26 0.45
C MET A 18 -11.46 -5.01 1.32
N ARG A 19 -11.45 -5.55 2.53
CA ARG A 19 -12.45 -5.28 3.56
C ARG A 19 -11.73 -4.94 4.86
N VAL A 20 -12.17 -3.88 5.52
CA VAL A 20 -11.74 -3.56 6.89
C VAL A 20 -12.80 -4.13 7.83
N GLU A 21 -12.45 -5.18 8.57
CA GLU A 21 -13.39 -5.87 9.45
C GLU A 21 -13.72 -5.07 10.70
N SER A 22 -12.74 -4.34 11.23
CA SER A 22 -12.90 -3.46 12.38
C SER A 22 -11.93 -2.27 12.33
N GLY A 23 -12.20 -1.22 13.10
CA GLY A 23 -11.27 -0.09 13.24
C GLY A 23 -11.22 0.89 12.06
N ARG A 24 -12.17 0.82 11.10
CA ARG A 24 -12.22 1.75 9.95
C ARG A 24 -12.22 3.22 10.37
N ASN A 25 -12.93 3.56 11.44
CA ASN A 25 -12.99 4.91 12.02
C ASN A 25 -11.70 5.34 12.75
N ARG A 26 -10.76 4.42 12.97
CA ARG A 26 -9.45 4.68 13.58
C ARG A 26 -8.33 4.75 12.55
N LEU A 27 -8.64 4.53 11.26
CA LEU A 27 -7.68 4.73 10.19
C LEU A 27 -7.33 6.21 10.08
N ARG A 28 -6.04 6.48 9.91
CA ARG A 28 -5.49 7.80 9.62
C ARG A 28 -4.64 7.70 8.37
N CYS A 29 -4.38 8.83 7.71
CA CYS A 29 -3.48 8.84 6.57
C CYS A 29 -2.68 10.13 6.45
N ILE A 30 -1.50 9.99 5.84
CA ILE A 30 -0.57 11.09 5.53
C ILE A 30 -0.19 11.05 4.05
N HIS A 31 0.23 12.20 3.51
CA HIS A 31 0.92 12.25 2.22
C HIS A 31 2.38 11.81 2.38
N LEU A 32 2.79 10.74 1.67
CA LEU A 32 4.18 10.26 1.63
C LEU A 32 5.05 11.04 0.65
N THR A 33 4.45 11.38 -0.50
CA THR A 33 5.09 12.14 -1.56
C THR A 33 4.34 13.45 -1.74
N GLU A 34 4.93 14.40 -2.46
CA GLU A 34 4.37 15.74 -2.59
C GLU A 34 2.92 15.75 -3.14
N GLU A 35 2.55 14.78 -3.99
CA GLU A 35 1.32 14.93 -4.80
C GLU A 35 0.32 13.76 -4.87
N ALA A 36 0.68 12.52 -4.53
CA ALA A 36 -0.15 11.39 -4.98
C ALA A 36 -0.34 10.22 -4.03
N THR A 37 0.64 9.90 -3.17
CA THR A 37 0.58 8.66 -2.40
C THR A 37 0.16 8.93 -0.97
N LEU A 38 -0.89 8.24 -0.51
CA LEU A 38 -1.29 8.21 0.90
C LEU A 38 -0.69 6.98 1.57
N ARG A 39 -0.10 7.18 2.76
CA ARG A 39 0.11 6.09 3.73
C ARG A 39 -1.04 6.08 4.71
N TRP A 40 -1.71 4.94 4.80
CA TRP A 40 -2.73 4.65 5.79
C TRP A 40 -2.11 3.92 6.96
N TYR A 41 -2.48 4.30 8.17
CA TYR A 41 -1.98 3.71 9.40
C TYR A 41 -3.08 3.60 10.46
N ALA A 42 -2.86 2.73 11.44
CA ALA A 42 -3.74 2.59 12.59
C ALA A 42 -3.50 3.74 13.58
N GLY A 43 -4.47 4.64 13.76
CA GLY A 43 -4.29 5.81 14.65
C GLY A 43 -4.21 5.49 16.14
N CYS A 44 -4.21 4.21 16.54
CA CYS A 44 -4.03 3.79 17.94
C CYS A 44 -2.59 3.50 18.33
N CYS A 45 -1.75 3.19 17.35
CA CYS A 45 -0.38 2.72 17.57
C CYS A 45 0.55 3.08 16.41
N ASP A 46 0.07 3.92 15.49
CA ASP A 46 0.75 4.41 14.30
C ASP A 46 1.27 3.34 13.32
N THR A 47 0.81 2.09 13.47
CA THR A 47 1.22 0.98 12.59
C THR A 47 0.84 1.26 11.14
N PRO A 48 1.80 1.32 10.21
CA PRO A 48 1.53 1.47 8.78
C PRO A 48 0.77 0.27 8.22
N LEU A 49 -0.31 0.48 7.46
CA LEU A 49 -1.18 -0.60 6.97
C LEU A 49 -1.25 -0.68 5.45
N PHE A 50 -1.47 0.45 4.78
CA PHE A 50 -1.70 0.49 3.35
C PHE A 50 -1.06 1.70 2.69
N ASN A 51 -0.77 1.60 1.40
CA ASN A 51 -0.54 2.74 0.52
C ASN A 51 -1.60 2.76 -0.57
N SER A 52 -2.06 3.95 -0.94
CA SER A 52 -3.01 4.13 -2.05
C SER A 52 -2.71 5.40 -2.82
N TYR A 53 -3.41 5.60 -3.93
CA TYR A 53 -3.53 6.93 -4.51
C TYR A 53 -4.26 7.88 -3.56
N LYS A 54 -4.13 9.20 -3.79
CA LYS A 54 -4.74 10.27 -2.99
C LYS A 54 -6.25 10.22 -2.88
N ASN A 55 -6.93 9.49 -3.76
CA ASN A 55 -8.37 9.28 -3.73
C ASN A 55 -8.73 7.97 -4.43
N GLY A 56 -10.01 7.58 -4.34
CA GLY A 56 -10.56 6.36 -4.92
C GLY A 56 -10.72 6.39 -6.45
N LYS A 57 -10.26 7.44 -7.14
CA LYS A 57 -10.32 7.50 -8.62
C LYS A 57 -9.40 6.48 -9.26
N ILE A 58 -8.26 6.18 -8.62
CA ILE A 58 -7.29 5.16 -9.03
C ILE A 58 -7.34 3.99 -8.03
N PRO A 59 -8.02 2.87 -8.35
CA PRO A 59 -8.37 1.81 -7.39
C PRO A 59 -7.26 0.77 -7.14
N TYR A 60 -6.05 1.19 -6.76
CA TYR A 60 -5.05 0.28 -6.17
C TYR A 60 -4.87 0.51 -4.67
N VAL A 61 -4.58 -0.58 -3.97
CA VAL A 61 -4.07 -0.56 -2.61
C VAL A 61 -2.84 -1.45 -2.54
N THR A 62 -1.78 -0.95 -1.91
CA THR A 62 -0.61 -1.74 -1.55
C THR A 62 -0.65 -1.99 -0.06
N THR A 63 -0.84 -3.24 0.35
CA THR A 63 -0.89 -3.65 1.76
C THR A 63 0.52 -3.90 2.27
N LEU A 64 0.85 -3.36 3.45
CA LEU A 64 2.08 -3.66 4.16
C LEU A 64 1.88 -4.98 4.90
N VAL A 65 2.35 -6.08 4.30
CA VAL A 65 2.12 -7.45 4.79
C VAL A 65 3.18 -7.88 5.80
N GLY A 66 4.10 -6.98 6.16
CA GLY A 66 5.05 -7.20 7.26
C GLY A 66 4.38 -7.28 8.63
N ASN A 67 3.19 -6.68 8.77
CA ASN A 67 2.38 -6.75 9.99
C ASN A 67 1.52 -8.02 10.08
N CYS A 68 1.55 -8.88 9.06
CA CYS A 68 0.78 -10.12 9.04
C CYS A 68 1.59 -11.29 9.59
N ASP A 69 0.91 -12.33 10.06
CA ASP A 69 1.54 -13.60 10.40
C ASP A 69 2.36 -14.13 9.22
N ALA A 70 3.64 -14.43 9.47
CA ALA A 70 4.58 -14.81 8.42
C ALA A 70 4.19 -16.14 7.74
N GLY A 71 3.70 -17.13 8.52
CA GLY A 71 3.29 -18.42 8.00
C GLY A 71 2.05 -18.34 7.10
N ALA A 72 1.05 -17.56 7.52
CA ALA A 72 -0.15 -17.29 6.73
C ALA A 72 0.18 -16.48 5.46
N ARG A 73 1.05 -15.47 5.58
CA ARG A 73 1.52 -14.65 4.45
C ARG A 73 2.13 -15.51 3.35
N THR A 74 3.12 -16.34 3.67
CA THR A 74 3.79 -17.21 2.70
C THR A 74 2.81 -18.19 2.06
N ARG A 75 1.91 -18.80 2.85
CA ARG A 75 0.89 -19.71 2.34
C ARG A 75 -0.09 -19.05 1.36
N MET A 76 -0.51 -17.82 1.64
CA MET A 76 -1.56 -17.13 0.87
C MET A 76 -1.04 -16.36 -0.34
N LEU A 77 0.14 -15.74 -0.23
CA LEU A 77 0.67 -14.84 -1.25
C LEU A 77 1.79 -15.48 -2.07
N GLY A 78 2.43 -16.53 -1.55
CA GLY A 78 3.63 -17.11 -2.13
C GLY A 78 4.85 -16.21 -1.98
N GLU A 79 5.90 -16.55 -2.72
CA GLU A 79 7.15 -15.79 -2.73
C GLU A 79 7.00 -14.41 -3.39
N PRO A 80 7.76 -13.39 -2.94
CA PRO A 80 7.81 -12.10 -3.61
C PRO A 80 8.14 -12.22 -5.09
N ILE A 81 7.37 -11.55 -5.93
CA ILE A 81 7.59 -11.53 -7.40
C ILE A 81 8.71 -10.58 -7.83
N GLY A 82 9.37 -9.89 -6.88
CA GLY A 82 10.49 -8.99 -7.12
C GLY A 82 10.48 -7.76 -6.21
N HIS A 83 11.51 -6.94 -6.38
CA HIS A 83 11.86 -5.80 -5.53
C HIS A 83 11.78 -4.50 -6.34
N LEU A 84 11.29 -3.45 -5.71
CA LEU A 84 11.21 -2.09 -6.27
C LEU A 84 12.05 -1.16 -5.40
N PHE A 85 12.46 -0.02 -5.95
CA PHE A 85 13.23 1.00 -5.21
C PHE A 85 14.57 0.48 -4.64
N VAL A 86 15.15 -0.54 -5.28
CA VAL A 86 16.41 -1.15 -4.84
C VAL A 86 17.56 -0.13 -4.83
N ASP A 87 17.57 0.80 -5.77
CA ASP A 87 18.60 1.84 -5.86
C ASP A 87 18.44 2.94 -4.79
N ASP A 88 17.28 3.00 -4.13
CA ASP A 88 17.00 3.95 -3.04
C ASP A 88 17.41 3.40 -1.67
N ASP A 89 17.80 2.11 -1.59
CA ASP A 89 18.28 1.46 -0.38
C ASP A 89 19.79 1.17 -0.46
N PRO A 90 20.64 2.05 0.10
CA PRO A 90 22.09 1.84 0.10
C PRO A 90 22.53 0.64 0.95
N ALA A 91 21.67 0.10 1.81
CA ALA A 91 21.95 -1.10 2.59
C ALA A 91 21.64 -2.40 1.81
N CYS A 92 20.91 -2.31 0.69
CA CYS A 92 20.65 -3.44 -0.19
C CYS A 92 21.92 -3.81 -1.00
N THR A 93 22.81 -4.58 -0.37
CA THR A 93 24.08 -5.03 -0.97
C THR A 93 23.98 -6.37 -1.70
N GLY A 94 22.85 -7.08 -1.57
CA GLY A 94 22.60 -8.40 -2.15
C GLY A 94 22.00 -8.38 -3.55
N ALA A 95 22.15 -9.50 -4.28
CA ALA A 95 21.51 -9.70 -5.57
C ALA A 95 20.01 -9.99 -5.41
N VAL A 96 19.17 -8.97 -5.55
CA VAL A 96 17.70 -9.10 -5.49
C VAL A 96 17.06 -9.13 -6.88
N HIS A 97 15.94 -9.86 -7.03
CA HIS A 97 15.18 -9.86 -8.27
C HIS A 97 14.48 -8.51 -8.46
N ARG A 98 14.99 -7.68 -9.37
CA ARG A 98 14.41 -6.35 -9.66
C ARG A 98 13.14 -6.46 -10.49
N LEU A 99 12.04 -5.92 -9.98
CA LEU A 99 10.79 -5.84 -10.71
C LEU A 99 10.75 -4.54 -11.53
N SER A 100 10.38 -4.65 -12.81
CA SER A 100 10.13 -3.46 -13.62
C SER A 100 8.82 -2.78 -13.20
N MET A 101 8.89 -1.49 -12.85
CA MET A 101 7.69 -0.68 -12.53
C MET A 101 6.65 -0.72 -13.65
N ASN A 102 7.10 -0.69 -14.92
CA ASN A 102 6.21 -0.79 -16.08
C ASN A 102 5.47 -2.12 -16.13
N THR A 103 6.12 -3.22 -15.73
CA THR A 103 5.49 -4.54 -15.68
C THR A 103 4.39 -4.59 -14.61
N LEU A 104 4.65 -4.00 -13.43
CA LEU A 104 3.64 -3.88 -12.37
C LEU A 104 2.46 -3.01 -12.83
N MET A 105 2.75 -1.83 -13.39
CA MET A 105 1.74 -0.90 -13.88
C MET A 105 0.88 -1.51 -14.99
N ARG A 106 1.45 -2.29 -15.91
CA ARG A 106 0.69 -3.00 -16.95
C ARG A 106 -0.29 -4.02 -16.36
N ARG A 107 0.16 -4.80 -15.37
CA ARG A 107 -0.69 -5.77 -14.65
C ARG A 107 -1.82 -5.07 -13.88
N PHE A 108 -1.52 -3.90 -13.30
CA PHE A 108 -2.50 -3.09 -12.60
C PHE A 108 -3.50 -2.41 -13.55
N PHE A 109 -3.06 -1.92 -14.70
CA PHE A 109 -3.88 -1.14 -15.63
C PHE A 109 -5.15 -1.88 -16.08
N VAL A 110 -5.00 -3.14 -16.51
CA VAL A 110 -6.15 -3.99 -16.89
C VAL A 110 -7.15 -4.12 -15.73
N ARG A 111 -6.64 -4.23 -14.51
CA ARG A 111 -7.46 -4.38 -13.32
C ARG A 111 -8.19 -3.10 -12.95
N MET A 112 -7.49 -1.97 -13.05
CA MET A 112 -8.01 -0.64 -12.83
C MET A 112 -9.18 -0.32 -13.77
N VAL A 113 -9.00 -0.55 -15.08
CA VAL A 113 -10.05 -0.26 -16.07
C VAL A 113 -11.32 -1.04 -15.74
N LYS A 114 -11.20 -2.33 -15.39
CA LYS A 114 -12.34 -3.15 -14.97
C LYS A 114 -13.05 -2.58 -13.74
N ASP A 115 -12.32 -2.12 -12.73
CA ASP A 115 -12.90 -1.57 -11.49
C ASP A 115 -13.54 -0.20 -11.68
N ILE A 116 -13.05 0.59 -12.64
CA ILE A 116 -13.65 1.87 -13.03
C ILE A 116 -14.96 1.61 -13.78
N VAL A 117 -14.95 0.75 -14.80
CA VAL A 117 -16.11 0.47 -15.65
C VAL A 117 -17.25 -0.22 -14.88
N SER A 118 -16.91 -1.17 -14.01
CA SER A 118 -17.91 -1.85 -13.16
C SER A 118 -18.42 -1.01 -11.99
N GLY A 119 -17.77 0.12 -11.69
CA GLY A 119 -18.04 0.92 -10.49
C GLY A 119 -17.49 0.32 -9.19
N ASP A 120 -16.87 -0.87 -9.23
CA ASP A 120 -16.31 -1.57 -8.08
C ASP A 120 -15.33 -0.70 -7.26
N ARG A 121 -14.67 0.28 -7.88
CA ARG A 121 -13.80 1.25 -7.16
C ARG A 121 -14.48 1.93 -5.97
N ARG A 122 -15.81 2.10 -6.01
CA ARG A 122 -16.62 2.71 -4.93
C ARG A 122 -16.77 1.82 -3.70
N ARG A 123 -16.38 0.54 -3.79
CA ARG A 123 -16.45 -0.42 -2.68
C ARG A 123 -15.25 -0.40 -1.75
N SER A 124 -14.25 0.44 -2.04
CA SER A 124 -13.07 0.57 -1.20
C SER A 124 -13.44 0.97 0.22
N ALA A 125 -12.87 0.29 1.22
CA ALA A 125 -13.04 0.69 2.61
C ALA A 125 -12.30 2.00 2.95
N LEU A 126 -11.32 2.41 2.14
CA LEU A 126 -10.47 3.59 2.37
C LEU A 126 -11.06 4.89 1.84
N PHE A 127 -12.06 4.81 0.96
CA PHE A 127 -12.64 5.98 0.29
C PHE A 127 -14.14 6.02 0.51
N ASP A 128 -14.68 7.24 0.51
CA ASP A 128 -16.11 7.45 0.49
C ASP A 128 -16.70 6.98 -0.86
N PRO A 129 -17.78 6.18 -0.85
CA PRO A 129 -18.31 5.57 -2.07
C PRO A 129 -18.88 6.59 -3.05
N GLU A 130 -19.32 7.77 -2.61
CA GLU A 130 -19.94 8.78 -3.45
C GLU A 130 -18.90 9.75 -4.01
N THR A 131 -18.12 10.35 -3.12
CA THR A 131 -17.14 11.40 -3.44
C THR A 131 -15.80 10.85 -3.91
N LEU A 132 -15.48 9.59 -3.58
CA LEU A 132 -14.16 8.96 -3.75
C LEU A 132 -13.05 9.61 -2.92
N GLU A 133 -13.37 10.51 -1.99
CA GLU A 133 -12.38 11.13 -1.12
C GLU A 133 -11.98 10.18 0.03
N PRO A 134 -10.77 10.35 0.61
CA PRO A 134 -10.33 9.56 1.76
C PRO A 134 -11.30 9.62 2.94
N VAL A 135 -11.53 8.48 3.60
CA VAL A 135 -12.41 8.39 4.79
C VAL A 135 -11.78 9.03 6.04
N SER A 136 -10.48 9.31 5.99
CA SER A 136 -9.76 10.13 6.96
C SER A 136 -9.09 11.24 6.19
N THR A 137 -9.21 12.49 6.65
CA THR A 137 -8.52 13.64 6.07
C THR A 137 -7.00 13.42 6.10
N PRO A 138 -6.30 13.47 4.96
CA PRO A 138 -4.85 13.34 4.93
C PRO A 138 -4.16 14.51 5.64
N THR A 139 -3.19 14.21 6.49
CA THR A 139 -2.26 15.22 7.02
C THR A 139 -0.97 15.24 6.20
N ARG A 140 -0.29 16.38 6.15
CA ARG A 140 1.06 16.47 5.57
C ARG A 140 2.07 16.34 6.71
N LEU A 141 3.06 15.46 6.54
CA LEU A 141 4.18 15.39 7.47
C LEU A 141 4.96 16.71 7.40
N THR A 142 5.04 17.42 8.53
CA THR A 142 6.08 18.42 8.74
C THR A 142 7.36 17.68 9.15
N LYS A 143 8.54 18.24 8.83
CA LYS A 143 9.86 17.56 8.93
C LYS A 143 10.15 16.85 10.28
N GLU A 144 9.47 17.23 11.36
CA GLU A 144 9.64 16.66 12.71
C GLU A 144 8.93 15.31 12.95
N THR A 145 7.96 14.89 12.12
CA THR A 145 7.17 13.65 12.38
C THR A 145 7.76 12.39 11.72
N THR A 146 8.98 12.47 11.17
CA THR A 146 9.56 11.43 10.30
C THR A 146 9.95 10.11 11.02
N ALA A 147 9.91 10.05 12.35
CA ALA A 147 10.64 9.00 13.07
C ALA A 147 10.08 7.56 12.99
N HIS A 148 8.82 7.31 12.59
CA HIS A 148 8.26 5.95 12.73
C HIS A 148 7.38 5.43 11.57
N VAL A 149 7.43 6.04 10.38
CA VAL A 149 6.56 5.63 9.26
C VAL A 149 7.35 5.06 8.07
N GLY A 150 8.25 4.12 8.36
CA GLY A 150 8.94 3.29 7.36
C GLY A 150 7.97 2.39 6.59
#